data_AF-A0A972PMA4-F1
#
_entry.id   AF-A0A972PMA4-F1
#
_cell.length_a   1.000
_cell.length_b   1.000
_cell.length_c   1.000
_cell.angle_alpha   90.00
_cell.angle_beta   90.00
_cell.angle_gamma   90.00
#
_symmetry.space_group_name_H-M   'P 1'
#
loop_
_entity.id
_entity.type
_entity.pdbx_description
1 polymer ?
#
loop_
_entity_poly.entity_id
_entity_poly.type
_entity_poly.pdbx_seq_one_letter_code
_entity_poly.pdbx_strand_id
1 'polypeptide(L)'
;MGRTIPSTNQYLLQEQESFGRFRRALRHSDQLVLDELFSTARRHAAAISYASHALPFEVALLAMLLEEHKEVMRLRQAVEALSQQHG
;
A
#
# COMPACT_ATOMS: atom_id res chain seq x y z
N MET A 1 -18.82 20.05 20.76
CA MET A 1 -17.65 19.16 20.81
C MET A 1 -17.05 19.12 19.40
N GLY A 2 -15.93 19.82 19.19
CA GLY A 2 -15.30 19.93 17.87
C GLY A 2 -14.90 18.55 17.35
N ARG A 3 -15.26 18.23 16.10
CA ARG A 3 -14.90 16.96 15.47
C ARG A 3 -13.37 16.92 15.34
N THR A 4 -12.71 16.04 16.09
CA THR A 4 -11.29 15.73 15.90
C THR A 4 -11.09 15.36 14.43
N ILE A 5 -10.18 16.04 13.74
CA ILE A 5 -9.81 15.68 12.37
C ILE A 5 -9.13 14.30 12.48
N PRO A 6 -9.66 13.25 11.83
CA PRO A 6 -9.06 11.93 11.91
C PRO A 6 -7.65 11.98 11.32
N SER A 7 -6.71 11.31 11.98
CA SER A 7 -5.36 11.15 11.43
C SER A 7 -5.43 10.38 10.11
N THR A 8 -4.45 10.60 9.23
CA THR A 8 -4.31 9.83 7.98
C THR A 8 -4.32 8.32 8.21
N ASN A 9 -3.75 7.84 9.32
CA ASN A 9 -3.82 6.44 9.70
C ASN A 9 -5.26 5.97 9.98
N GLN A 10 -6.05 6.75 10.71
CA GLN A 10 -7.46 6.44 10.95
C GLN A 10 -8.26 6.45 9.65
N TYR A 11 -8.00 7.42 8.77
CA TYR A 11 -8.62 7.47 7.45
C TYR A 11 -8.31 6.20 6.64
N LEU A 12 -7.04 5.77 6.57
CA LEU A 12 -6.65 4.56 5.83
C LEU A 12 -7.26 3.28 6.41
N LEU A 13 -7.41 3.19 7.73
CA LEU A 13 -8.10 2.05 8.37
C LEU A 13 -9.58 2.01 7.99
N GLN A 14 -10.25 3.16 8.03
CA GLN A 14 -11.65 3.27 7.63
C GLN A 14 -11.84 2.94 6.15
N GLU A 15 -10.94 3.39 5.28
CA GLU A 15 -10.95 3.00 3.87
C GLU A 15 -10.73 1.49 3.72
N GLN A 16 -9.74 0.88 4.38
CA GLN A 16 -9.55 -0.57 4.34
C GLN A 16 -10.82 -1.35 4.73
N GLU A 17 -11.53 -0.90 5.78
CA GLU A 17 -12.81 -1.47 6.19
C GLU A 17 -13.91 -1.29 5.13
N SER A 18 -13.94 -0.13 4.45
CA SER A 18 -14.89 0.16 3.37
C SER A 18 -14.73 -0.85 2.21
N PHE A 19 -13.50 -1.29 1.93
CA PHE A 19 -13.19 -2.34 0.96
C PHE A 19 -13.53 -3.76 1.44
N GLY A 20 -14.11 -3.96 2.62
CA GLY A 20 -14.39 -5.28 3.18
C GLY A 20 -15.33 -6.16 2.35
N ARG A 21 -16.25 -5.59 1.55
CA ARG A 21 -17.06 -6.35 0.58
C ARG A 21 -16.23 -6.82 -0.61
N PHE A 22 -15.41 -5.93 -1.15
CA PHE A 22 -14.50 -6.25 -2.26
C PHE A 22 -13.50 -7.33 -1.84
N ARG A 23 -12.83 -7.15 -0.69
CA ARG A 23 -11.92 -8.14 -0.10
C ARG A 23 -12.56 -9.52 0.02
N ARG A 24 -13.78 -9.62 0.55
CA ARG A 24 -14.47 -10.91 0.71
C ARG A 24 -14.80 -11.60 -0.61
N ALA A 25 -14.89 -10.87 -1.71
CA ALA A 25 -15.10 -11.44 -3.04
C ALA A 25 -13.81 -12.00 -3.67
N LEU A 26 -12.63 -11.67 -3.12
CA LEU A 26 -11.34 -12.17 -3.56
C LEU A 26 -11.05 -13.57 -3.03
N ARG A 27 -10.18 -14.32 -3.73
CA ARG A 27 -9.61 -15.58 -3.22
C ARG A 27 -8.81 -15.32 -1.94
N HIS A 28 -8.69 -16.32 -1.07
CA HIS A 28 -7.95 -16.17 0.20
C HIS A 28 -6.51 -15.66 0.00
N SER A 29 -5.80 -16.13 -1.04
CA SER A 29 -4.46 -15.62 -1.40
C SER A 29 -4.46 -14.12 -1.64
N ASP A 30 -5.44 -13.65 -2.41
CA ASP A 30 -5.53 -12.26 -2.87
C ASP A 30 -6.02 -11.34 -1.74
N GLN A 31 -6.78 -11.88 -0.79
CA GLN A 31 -7.14 -11.16 0.44
C GLN A 31 -5.90 -10.82 1.28
N LEU A 32 -4.96 -11.76 1.39
CA LEU A 32 -3.70 -11.53 2.12
C LEU A 32 -2.85 -10.46 1.42
N VAL A 33 -2.75 -10.52 0.08
CA VAL A 33 -2.05 -9.51 -0.72
C VAL A 33 -2.69 -8.13 -0.54
N LEU A 34 -4.02 -8.05 -0.59
CA LEU A 34 -4.72 -6.77 -0.38
C LEU A 34 -4.45 -6.18 1.02
N ASP A 35 -4.47 -7.02 2.07
CA ASP A 35 -4.15 -6.57 3.43
C ASP A 35 -2.72 -6.07 3.57
N GLU A 36 -1.78 -6.75 2.91
CA GLU A 36 -0.39 -6.34 2.87
C GLU A 36 -0.25 -4.98 2.17
N LEU A 37 -0.90 -4.77 1.02
CA LEU A 37 -0.91 -3.48 0.31
C LEU A 37 -1.43 -2.33 1.21
N PHE A 38 -2.52 -2.54 1.94
CA PHE A 38 -2.99 -1.53 2.91
C PHE A 38 -1.98 -1.29 4.04
N SER A 39 -1.30 -2.34 4.49
CA SER A 39 -0.23 -2.23 5.48
C SER A 39 0.97 -1.43 4.98
N THR A 40 1.41 -1.67 3.74
CA THR A 40 2.52 -0.94 3.15
C THR A 40 2.18 0.54 2.95
N ALA A 41 0.96 0.86 2.53
CA ALA A 41 0.48 2.24 2.40
C ALA A 41 0.50 3.01 3.74
N ARG A 42 0.12 2.37 4.86
CA ARG A 42 0.16 3.01 6.18
C ARG A 42 1.56 3.43 6.61
N ARG A 43 2.62 2.75 6.15
CA ARG A 43 4.01 3.17 6.41
C ARG A 43 4.32 4.54 5.79
N HIS A 44 3.54 4.94 4.79
CA HIS A 44 3.63 6.24 4.10
C HIS A 44 2.63 7.28 4.63
N ALA A 45 1.99 7.06 5.78
CA ALA A 45 0.98 7.97 6.31
C ALA A 45 1.47 9.42 6.47
N ALA A 46 2.76 9.65 6.76
CA ALA A 46 3.34 10.99 6.82
C ALA A 46 3.39 11.66 5.43
N ALA A 47 3.83 10.92 4.40
CA ALA A 47 3.85 11.42 3.02
C ALA A 47 2.43 11.66 2.48
N ILE A 48 1.49 10.77 2.81
CA ILE A 48 0.07 10.94 2.46
C ILE A 48 -0.50 12.20 3.14
N SER A 49 -0.19 12.43 4.41
CA SER A 49 -0.61 13.64 5.13
C SER A 49 -0.03 14.92 4.51
N TYR A 50 1.16 14.84 3.93
CA TYR A 50 1.84 15.97 3.32
C TYR A 50 1.26 16.34 1.94
N ALA A 51 0.72 15.38 1.21
CA ALA A 51 0.15 15.56 -0.12
C ALA A 51 -1.26 16.19 -0.08
N SER A 52 -1.36 17.40 0.45
CA SER A 52 -2.63 18.12 0.69
C SER A 52 -3.46 18.45 -0.56
N HIS A 53 -2.87 18.30 -1.76
CA HIS A 53 -3.53 18.58 -3.04
C HIS A 53 -4.31 17.38 -3.61
N ALA A 54 -4.07 16.16 -3.11
CA ALA A 54 -4.65 14.93 -3.64
C ALA A 54 -5.54 14.24 -2.59
N LEU A 55 -6.45 13.36 -3.02
CA LEU A 55 -7.24 12.60 -2.07
C LEU A 55 -6.32 11.61 -1.33
N PRO A 56 -6.43 11.46 0.00
CA PRO A 56 -5.49 10.62 0.75
C PRO A 56 -5.42 9.18 0.25
N PHE A 57 -6.55 8.64 -0.26
CA PHE A 57 -6.57 7.31 -0.85
C PHE A 57 -5.83 7.23 -2.21
N GLU A 58 -5.88 8.27 -3.04
CA GLU A 58 -5.10 8.31 -4.30
C GLU A 58 -3.60 8.27 -4.00
N VAL A 59 -3.16 9.01 -2.99
CA VAL A 59 -1.76 8.99 -2.55
C VAL A 59 -1.40 7.65 -1.91
N ALA A 60 -2.33 7.01 -1.21
CA ALA A 60 -2.14 5.65 -0.70
C ALA A 60 -1.93 4.63 -1.83
N LEU A 61 -2.72 4.71 -2.91
CA LEU A 61 -2.53 3.87 -4.10
C LEU A 61 -1.16 4.12 -4.76
N LEU A 62 -0.74 5.39 -4.87
CA LEU A 62 0.60 5.72 -5.35
C LEU A 62 1.69 5.14 -4.45
N ALA A 63 1.51 5.18 -3.12
CA ALA A 63 2.44 4.59 -2.17
C ALA A 63 2.51 3.06 -2.30
N MET A 64 1.38 2.39 -2.51
CA MET A 64 1.34 0.95 -2.81
C MET A 64 2.13 0.65 -4.09
N LEU A 65 1.85 1.37 -5.19
CA LEU A 65 2.57 1.21 -6.46
C LEU A 65 4.07 1.48 -6.34
N LEU A 66 4.46 2.44 -5.51
CA LEU A 66 5.86 2.75 -5.24
C LEU A 66 6.58 1.58 -4.56
N GLU A 67 5.96 0.96 -3.55
CA GLU A 67 6.54 -0.22 -2.88
C GLU A 67 6.60 -1.43 -3.81
N GLU A 68 5.56 -1.68 -4.61
CA GLU A 68 5.57 -2.74 -5.62
C GLU A 68 6.67 -2.53 -6.66
N HIS A 69 6.88 -1.29 -7.12
CA HIS A 69 7.95 -0.97 -8.06
C HIS A 69 9.33 -1.23 -7.46
N LYS A 70 9.54 -0.86 -6.19
CA LYS A 70 10.80 -1.14 -5.47
C LYS A 70 11.04 -2.64 -5.36
N GLU A 71 10.00 -3.41 -5.06
CA GLU A 71 10.12 -4.87 -4.98
C GLU A 71 10.45 -5.49 -6.34
N VAL A 72 9.81 -5.05 -7.42
CA VAL A 72 10.15 -5.47 -8.78
C VAL A 72 11.61 -5.15 -9.12
N MET A 73 12.10 -3.95 -8.76
CA MET A 73 13.52 -3.60 -8.97
C MET A 73 14.45 -4.52 -8.19
N ARG A 74 14.15 -4.78 -6.92
CA ARG A 74 14.94 -5.68 -6.05
C ARG A 74 14.98 -7.10 -6.61
N LEU A 75 13.83 -7.63 -7.05
CA LEU A 75 13.73 -8.96 -7.64
C LEU A 75 14.52 -9.05 -8.95
N ARG A 76 14.45 -8.03 -9.82
CA ARG A 76 15.24 -7.98 -11.06
C ARG A 76 16.74 -8.04 -10.78
N GLN A 77 17.21 -7.27 -9.80
CA GLN A 77 18.62 -7.28 -9.38
C GLN A 77 19.03 -8.65 -8.82
N ALA A 78 18.16 -9.29 -8.02
CA ALA A 78 18.44 -10.61 -7.47
C ALA A 78 18.53 -11.68 -8.57
N VAL A 79 17.63 -11.64 -9.56
CA VAL A 79 17.65 -12.56 -10.71
C VAL A 79 18.91 -12.34 -11.54
N GLU A 80 19.29 -11.09 -11.80
CA GLU A 80 20.53 -10.76 -12.52
C GLU A 80 21.76 -11.29 -11.78
N ALA A 81 21.86 -11.03 -10.48
CA ALA A 81 22.97 -11.53 -9.65
C ALA A 81 23.06 -13.07 -9.65
N LEU A 82 21.94 -13.77 -9.53
CA LEU A 82 21.90 -15.23 -9.58
C LEU A 82 22.29 -15.78 -10.96
N SER A 83 21.90 -15.09 -12.04
CA SER A 83 22.27 -15.49 -13.41
C SER A 83 23.78 -15.37 -13.67
N GLN A 84 24.44 -14.36 -13.08
CA GLN A 84 25.89 -14.17 -13.19
C GLN A 84 26.70 -15.14 -12.31
N GLN A 85 26.08 -15.76 -11.30
CA GLN A 85 26.74 -16.75 -10.44
C GLN A 85 26.74 -18.16 -11.02
N HIS A 86 25.86 -18.45 -11.98
CA HIS A 86 25.68 -19.78 -12.57
C HIS A 86 26.06 -19.85 -14.05
N GLY A 87 26.55 -18.76 -14.63
CA GLY A 87 27.18 -18.71 -15.97
C GLY A 87 28.69 -18.63 -15.86
#